data_AF-A0A7S1Y6Y0-F1
#
_entry.id   AF-A0A7S1Y6Y0-F1
#
_cell.length_a   1.000
_cell.length_b   1.000
_cell.length_c   1.000
_cell.angle_alpha   90.00
_cell.angle_beta   90.00
_cell.angle_gamma   90.00
#
_symmetry.space_group_name_H-M   'P 1'
#
loop_
_entity.id
_entity.type
_entity.pdbx_description
1 polymer ?
#
loop_
_entity_poly.entity_id
_entity_poly.type
_entity_poly.pdbx_seq_one_letter_code
_entity_poly.pdbx_strand_id
1 'polypeptide(L)'
;RHLNRVEYYLLIQLEAVPKKEKPKKPGNAGRKKNLRFGLGAGHPLGGGYVQVLKSKHPVPMYTGKPPKYPGKEPRREDVTGWWDWKAQADAFAAYYLVAFRPEVDDFDDNNRDRTLRYDWTAFCDFVNDLRQSKQDRHAPGSEIASSRFDLLHSTVSTTKTSNATKVALSRYRQRKCDKWSEAEKREGRRHYSMKKRYVQKEAIDNFVNRQVNEMNSQQLTRSMRTLAF
;
A
#
# COMPACT_ATOMS: atom_id res chain seq x y z
N ARG A 1 -3.90 -14.61 4.79
CA ARG A 1 -5.04 -15.25 5.48
C ARG A 1 -6.09 -14.25 5.93
N HIS A 2 -5.75 -13.19 6.68
CA HIS A 2 -6.78 -12.23 7.12
C HIS A 2 -6.90 -10.93 6.33
N LEU A 3 -6.04 -10.66 5.34
CA LEU A 3 -6.08 -9.41 4.58
C LEU A 3 -7.05 -9.54 3.40
N ASN A 4 -7.89 -8.53 3.18
CA ASN A 4 -8.61 -8.39 1.92
C ASN A 4 -7.69 -7.87 0.80
N ARG A 5 -8.18 -7.84 -0.44
CA ARG A 5 -7.38 -7.43 -1.60
C ARG A 5 -6.85 -6.01 -1.45
N VAL A 6 -7.69 -5.07 -1.02
CA VAL A 6 -7.29 -3.67 -0.80
C VAL A 6 -6.17 -3.59 0.23
N GLU A 7 -6.32 -4.22 1.39
CA GLU A 7 -5.33 -4.25 2.46
C GLU A 7 -4.02 -4.88 2.00
N TYR A 8 -4.09 -5.98 1.24
CA TYR A 8 -2.90 -6.60 0.67
C TYR A 8 -2.15 -5.61 -0.23
N TYR A 9 -2.84 -4.91 -1.14
CA TYR A 9 -2.21 -3.89 -1.98
C TYR A 9 -1.66 -2.70 -1.19
N LEU A 10 -2.30 -2.30 -0.09
CA LEU A 10 -1.88 -1.15 0.71
C LEU A 10 -0.72 -1.48 1.66
N LEU A 11 -0.67 -2.70 2.18
CA LEU A 11 0.26 -3.09 3.23
C LEU A 11 1.45 -3.88 2.69
N ILE A 12 1.26 -4.67 1.63
CA ILE A 12 2.27 -5.61 1.13
C ILE A 12 2.90 -5.09 -0.17
N GLN A 13 4.21 -5.28 -0.30
CA GLN A 13 4.96 -5.13 -1.54
C GLN A 13 5.71 -6.43 -1.86
N LEU A 14 5.79 -6.77 -3.13
CA LEU A 14 6.62 -7.88 -3.60
C LEU A 14 8.02 -7.37 -3.91
N GLU A 15 9.04 -8.00 -3.33
CA GLU A 15 10.44 -7.74 -3.62
C GLU A 15 11.09 -9.00 -4.20
N ALA A 16 12.03 -8.84 -5.12
CA ALA A 16 12.81 -9.96 -5.60
C ALA A 16 13.68 -10.54 -4.46
N VAL A 17 13.81 -11.87 -4.41
CA VAL A 17 14.71 -12.56 -3.51
C VAL A 17 16.14 -12.07 -3.79
N PRO A 18 16.89 -11.57 -2.79
CA PRO A 18 18.26 -11.16 -3.00
C PRO A 18 19.12 -12.37 -3.36
N LYS A 19 19.81 -12.32 -4.50
CA LYS A 19 20.66 -13.42 -4.98
C LYS A 19 21.85 -13.75 -4.06
N LYS A 20 22.27 -12.82 -3.18
CA LYS A 20 23.29 -12.99 -2.13
C LYS A 20 23.04 -12.00 -0.98
N GLU A 21 23.19 -12.44 0.27
CA GLU A 21 23.28 -11.52 1.40
C GLU A 21 24.59 -10.73 1.28
N LYS A 22 24.50 -9.43 0.96
CA LYS A 22 25.68 -8.58 1.00
C LYS A 22 26.08 -8.38 2.47
N PRO A 23 27.37 -8.53 2.82
CA PRO A 23 27.83 -8.29 4.19
C PRO A 23 27.38 -6.91 4.64
N LYS A 24 26.82 -6.81 5.85
CA LYS A 24 26.39 -5.54 6.45
C LYS A 24 27.63 -4.66 6.58
N LYS A 25 27.74 -3.63 5.73
CA LYS A 25 28.76 -2.60 5.91
C LYS A 25 28.50 -1.92 7.26
N PRO A 26 29.49 -1.86 8.17
CA PRO A 26 29.37 -1.08 9.40
C PRO A 26 29.23 0.40 9.02
N GLY A 27 28.22 1.09 9.56
CA GLY A 27 28.02 2.53 9.33
C GLY A 27 26.71 2.96 8.65
N ASN A 28 25.84 2.03 8.22
CA ASN A 28 24.50 2.42 7.74
C ASN A 28 23.57 2.72 8.93
N ALA A 29 23.66 3.94 9.47
CA ALA A 29 22.69 4.53 10.38
C ALA A 29 21.39 4.83 9.61
N GLY A 30 20.60 3.80 9.34
CA GLY A 30 19.32 3.88 8.64
C GLY A 30 18.23 3.07 9.34
N ARG A 31 16.98 3.32 8.94
CA ARG A 31 15.83 2.58 9.47
C ARG A 31 16.02 1.07 9.24
N LYS A 32 15.73 0.27 10.27
CA LYS A 32 15.73 -1.20 10.18
C LYS A 32 14.86 -1.63 8.99
N LYS A 33 15.37 -2.55 8.17
CA LYS A 33 14.61 -3.10 7.04
C LYS A 33 13.37 -3.83 7.55
N ASN A 34 12.29 -3.77 6.77
CA ASN A 34 11.05 -4.48 7.08
C ASN A 34 11.26 -5.99 6.98
N LEU A 35 10.44 -6.73 7.72
CA LEU A 35 10.41 -8.19 7.70
C LEU A 35 9.99 -8.69 6.32
N ARG A 36 10.55 -9.83 5.93
CA ARG A 36 10.30 -10.52 4.66
C ARG A 36 9.62 -11.84 4.95
N PHE A 37 8.57 -12.13 4.20
CA PHE A 37 7.77 -13.34 4.32
C PHE A 37 7.81 -14.08 2.98
N GLY A 38 8.00 -15.39 3.01
CA GLY A 38 7.89 -16.22 1.82
C GLY A 38 6.47 -16.18 1.23
N LEU A 39 6.35 -16.44 -0.06
CA LEU A 39 5.06 -16.78 -0.65
C LEU A 39 4.71 -18.24 -0.30
N GLY A 40 3.43 -18.59 -0.40
CA GLY A 40 2.97 -19.97 -0.16
C GLY A 40 3.65 -20.99 -1.07
N ALA A 41 3.76 -22.23 -0.62
CA ALA A 41 4.28 -23.32 -1.45
C ALA A 41 3.42 -23.46 -2.71
N GLY A 42 4.06 -23.64 -3.88
CA GLY A 42 3.36 -23.73 -5.16
C GLY A 42 2.96 -22.40 -5.80
N HIS A 43 3.13 -21.27 -5.10
CA HIS A 43 2.79 -19.95 -5.67
C HIS A 43 3.69 -19.64 -6.88
N PRO A 44 3.14 -19.18 -8.03
CA PRO A 44 3.92 -19.00 -9.28
C PRO A 44 5.15 -18.09 -9.14
N LEU A 45 5.09 -17.12 -8.22
CA LEU A 45 6.17 -16.18 -7.94
C LEU A 45 7.11 -16.60 -6.79
N GLY A 46 6.86 -17.75 -6.14
CA GLY A 46 7.53 -18.15 -4.90
C GLY A 46 9.04 -18.35 -5.03
N GLY A 47 9.54 -18.76 -6.20
CA GLY A 47 10.97 -18.93 -6.44
C GLY A 47 11.76 -17.62 -6.62
N GLY A 48 11.07 -16.52 -6.95
CA GLY A 48 11.72 -15.25 -7.32
C GLY A 48 11.39 -14.08 -6.40
N TYR A 49 10.31 -14.14 -5.64
CA TYR A 49 9.77 -13.00 -4.89
C TYR A 49 9.45 -13.35 -3.44
N VAL A 50 9.53 -12.33 -2.59
CA VAL A 50 9.11 -12.34 -1.18
C VAL A 50 8.15 -11.20 -0.91
N GLN A 51 7.28 -11.39 0.07
CA GLN A 51 6.36 -10.39 0.57
C GLN A 51 7.05 -9.54 1.65
N VAL A 52 6.90 -8.23 1.56
CA VAL A 52 7.48 -7.29 2.53
C VAL A 52 6.41 -6.29 2.94
N LEU A 53 6.35 -5.96 4.22
CA LEU A 53 5.47 -4.90 4.69
C LEU A 53 5.97 -3.55 4.15
N LYS A 54 5.07 -2.69 3.67
CA LYS A 54 5.40 -1.34 3.22
C LYS A 54 5.68 -0.44 4.42
N SER A 55 6.72 0.39 4.32
CA SER A 55 7.03 1.41 5.34
C SER A 55 6.07 2.60 5.34
N LYS A 56 5.29 2.76 4.26
CA LYS A 56 4.31 3.83 4.04
C LYS A 56 3.06 3.21 3.45
N HIS A 57 1.90 3.53 4.01
CA HIS A 57 0.61 3.11 3.47
C HIS A 57 0.20 4.08 2.36
N PRO A 58 0.09 3.62 1.10
CA PRO A 58 -0.45 4.46 0.04
C PRO A 58 -1.95 4.69 0.27
N VAL A 59 -2.50 5.70 -0.39
CA VAL A 59 -3.96 5.89 -0.46
C VAL A 59 -4.47 5.06 -1.64
N PRO A 60 -5.46 4.18 -1.46
CA PRO A 60 -6.00 3.40 -2.56
C PRO A 60 -6.63 4.33 -3.59
N MET A 61 -6.18 4.23 -4.84
CA MET A 61 -6.80 4.91 -5.98
C MET A 61 -7.60 3.87 -6.77
N TYR A 62 -8.93 4.01 -6.74
CA TYR A 62 -9.82 3.16 -7.51
C TYR A 62 -9.92 3.71 -8.93
N THR A 63 -9.46 2.93 -9.90
CA THR A 63 -9.61 3.24 -11.33
C THR A 63 -10.92 2.65 -11.84
N GLY A 64 -11.53 3.31 -12.82
CA GLY A 64 -12.84 2.90 -13.37
C GLY A 64 -14.04 3.53 -12.67
N LYS A 65 -15.23 3.17 -13.14
CA LYS A 65 -16.51 3.63 -12.59
C LYS A 65 -17.08 2.51 -11.71
N PRO A 66 -17.00 2.60 -10.37
CA PRO A 66 -17.60 1.59 -9.51
C PRO A 66 -19.12 1.55 -9.72
N PRO A 67 -19.77 0.39 -9.50
CA PRO A 67 -21.22 0.28 -9.58
C PRO A 67 -21.90 1.30 -8.67
N LYS A 68 -23.00 1.89 -9.15
CA LYS A 68 -23.80 2.81 -8.34
C LYS A 68 -24.55 2.02 -7.28
N TYR A 69 -24.65 2.58 -6.08
CA TYR A 69 -25.53 2.06 -5.04
C TYR A 69 -26.93 1.83 -5.61
N PRO A 70 -27.54 0.64 -5.42
CA PRO A 70 -28.77 0.24 -6.10
C PRO A 70 -30.01 1.05 -5.66
N GLY A 71 -29.90 1.83 -4.58
CA GLY A 71 -31.02 2.60 -4.04
C GLY A 71 -31.86 1.77 -3.07
N LYS A 72 -33.09 2.22 -2.81
CA LYS A 72 -34.02 1.50 -1.94
C LYS A 72 -34.59 0.30 -2.70
N GLU A 73 -34.71 -0.84 -2.03
CA GLU A 73 -35.37 -2.02 -2.60
C GLU A 73 -36.81 -1.68 -3.05
N PRO A 74 -37.19 -2.00 -4.29
CA PRO A 74 -38.55 -1.83 -4.79
C PRO A 74 -39.58 -2.59 -3.94
N ARG A 75 -40.83 -2.14 -3.98
CA ARG A 75 -41.92 -2.90 -3.38
C ARG A 75 -42.11 -4.20 -4.16
N ARG A 76 -42.47 -5.29 -3.47
CA ARG A 76 -42.65 -6.63 -4.07
C ARG A 76 -43.66 -6.68 -5.22
N GLU A 77 -44.55 -5.70 -5.29
CA GLU A 77 -45.58 -5.56 -6.34
C GLU A 77 -44.99 -5.15 -7.70
N ASP A 78 -43.81 -4.54 -7.75
CA ASP A 78 -43.12 -4.14 -8.99
C ASP A 78 -42.08 -5.19 -9.39
N VAL A 79 -42.55 -6.25 -10.06
CA VAL A 79 -41.72 -7.41 -10.42
C VAL A 79 -40.60 -7.03 -11.40
N THR A 80 -40.88 -6.18 -12.39
CA THR A 80 -39.89 -5.76 -13.39
C THR A 80 -38.82 -4.86 -12.76
N GLY A 81 -39.24 -3.87 -11.97
CA GLY A 81 -38.30 -3.01 -11.24
C GLY A 81 -37.46 -3.77 -10.22
N TRP A 82 -37.99 -4.86 -9.66
CA TRP A 82 -37.26 -5.69 -8.70
C TRP A 82 -36.09 -6.44 -9.34
N TRP A 83 -36.26 -7.04 -10.54
CA TRP A 83 -35.17 -7.76 -11.21
C TRP A 83 -34.03 -6.83 -11.62
N ASP A 84 -34.34 -5.65 -12.17
CA ASP A 84 -33.35 -4.64 -12.53
C ASP A 84 -32.59 -4.14 -11.30
N TRP A 85 -33.33 -3.85 -10.22
CA TRP A 85 -32.72 -3.47 -8.95
C TRP A 85 -31.83 -4.58 -8.39
N LYS A 86 -32.27 -5.84 -8.44
CA LYS A 86 -31.51 -7.00 -7.93
C LYS A 86 -30.20 -7.18 -8.70
N ALA A 87 -30.25 -7.11 -10.03
CA ALA A 87 -29.06 -7.18 -10.86
C ALA A 87 -28.07 -6.05 -10.53
N GLN A 88 -28.57 -4.81 -10.35
CA GLN A 88 -27.73 -3.68 -9.94
C GLN A 88 -27.16 -3.87 -8.52
N ALA A 89 -27.95 -4.39 -7.60
CA ALA A 89 -27.56 -4.64 -6.22
C ALA A 89 -26.48 -5.72 -6.12
N ASP A 90 -26.62 -6.81 -6.88
CA ASP A 90 -25.64 -7.89 -6.94
C ASP A 90 -24.33 -7.43 -7.61
N ALA A 91 -24.41 -6.64 -8.68
CA ALA A 91 -23.21 -6.07 -9.29
C ALA A 91 -22.46 -5.14 -8.32
N PHE A 92 -23.20 -4.34 -7.55
CA PHE A 92 -22.63 -3.51 -6.49
C PHE A 92 -21.99 -4.36 -5.39
N ALA A 93 -22.71 -5.35 -4.89
CA ALA A 93 -22.24 -6.25 -3.85
C ALA A 93 -20.96 -6.98 -4.25
N ALA A 94 -20.96 -7.61 -5.43
CA ALA A 94 -19.82 -8.34 -5.96
C ALA A 94 -18.57 -7.45 -6.03
N TYR A 95 -18.70 -6.23 -6.57
CA TYR A 95 -17.58 -5.29 -6.68
C TYR A 95 -16.94 -4.99 -5.32
N TYR A 96 -17.74 -4.66 -4.31
CA TYR A 96 -17.22 -4.29 -2.99
C TYR A 96 -16.79 -5.50 -2.16
N LEU A 97 -17.49 -6.63 -2.23
CA LEU A 97 -17.09 -7.86 -1.55
C LEU A 97 -15.73 -8.35 -2.05
N VAL A 98 -15.52 -8.40 -3.37
CA VAL A 98 -14.23 -8.78 -3.97
C VAL A 98 -13.08 -7.90 -3.46
N ALA A 99 -13.32 -6.60 -3.29
CA ALA A 99 -12.29 -5.67 -2.85
C ALA A 99 -12.03 -5.73 -1.32
N PHE A 100 -13.10 -5.81 -0.52
CA PHE A 100 -13.05 -5.52 0.92
C PHE A 100 -13.28 -6.72 1.82
N ARG A 101 -13.90 -7.81 1.35
CA ARG A 101 -14.08 -9.03 2.13
C ARG A 101 -12.77 -9.85 2.12
N PRO A 102 -12.22 -10.22 3.27
CA PRO A 102 -11.12 -11.18 3.31
C PRO A 102 -11.61 -12.55 2.86
N GLU A 103 -10.88 -13.18 1.94
CA GLU A 103 -11.14 -14.52 1.46
C GLU A 103 -10.10 -15.43 2.13
N VAL A 104 -10.46 -16.13 3.21
CA VAL A 104 -9.46 -16.78 4.10
C VAL A 104 -8.87 -18.07 3.51
N ASP A 105 -9.66 -18.78 2.70
CA ASP A 105 -9.31 -20.09 2.15
C ASP A 105 -9.26 -20.12 0.62
N ASP A 106 -9.57 -19.02 -0.07
CA ASP A 106 -9.68 -18.92 -1.54
C ASP A 106 -8.39 -18.40 -2.20
N PHE A 107 -7.22 -18.92 -1.81
CA PHE A 107 -5.91 -18.42 -2.29
C PHE A 107 -5.26 -19.29 -3.36
N ASP A 108 -5.69 -20.55 -3.54
CA ASP A 108 -5.19 -21.49 -4.54
C ASP A 108 -6.34 -22.02 -5.38
N ASP A 109 -6.11 -22.20 -6.70
CA ASP A 109 -7.13 -22.69 -7.65
C ASP A 109 -7.71 -24.06 -7.25
N ASN A 110 -6.97 -24.84 -6.46
CA ASN A 110 -7.38 -26.16 -6.00
C ASN A 110 -8.26 -26.16 -4.75
N ASN A 111 -8.34 -25.05 -4.01
CA ASN A 111 -9.04 -25.00 -2.72
C ASN A 111 -10.05 -23.84 -2.65
N ARG A 112 -10.57 -23.42 -3.81
CA ARG A 112 -11.53 -22.32 -3.86
C ARG A 112 -12.80 -22.64 -3.08
N ASP A 113 -13.14 -21.77 -2.15
CA ASP A 113 -14.35 -21.92 -1.35
C ASP A 113 -15.59 -21.59 -2.21
N ARG A 114 -16.25 -22.64 -2.70
CA ARG A 114 -17.47 -22.53 -3.51
C ARG A 114 -18.68 -22.03 -2.71
N THR A 115 -18.58 -21.91 -1.40
CA THR A 115 -19.66 -21.41 -0.55
C THR A 115 -19.70 -19.88 -0.48
N LEU A 116 -18.62 -19.20 -0.92
CA LEU A 116 -18.55 -17.75 -0.92
C LEU A 116 -19.56 -17.14 -1.91
N ARG A 117 -20.55 -16.45 -1.36
CA ARG A 117 -21.55 -15.69 -2.13
C ARG A 117 -21.11 -14.25 -2.35
N TYR A 118 -21.47 -13.68 -3.49
CA TYR A 118 -21.16 -12.29 -3.87
C TYR A 118 -22.41 -11.47 -4.21
N ASP A 119 -23.58 -11.93 -3.74
CA ASP A 119 -24.85 -11.24 -3.93
C ASP A 119 -25.09 -10.15 -2.88
N TRP A 120 -26.15 -9.37 -3.09
CA TRP A 120 -26.58 -8.30 -2.21
C TRP A 120 -26.76 -8.73 -0.74
N THR A 121 -27.32 -9.92 -0.51
CA THR A 121 -27.51 -10.46 0.83
C THR A 121 -26.17 -10.67 1.53
N ALA A 122 -25.22 -11.33 0.87
CA ALA A 122 -23.88 -11.52 1.42
C ALA A 122 -23.15 -10.20 1.71
N PHE A 123 -23.42 -9.14 0.93
CA PHE A 123 -22.89 -7.81 1.20
C PHE A 123 -23.52 -7.19 2.45
N CYS A 124 -24.83 -7.29 2.61
CA CYS A 124 -25.53 -6.83 3.81
C CYS A 124 -25.03 -7.54 5.06
N ASP A 125 -24.88 -8.86 5.01
CA ASP A 125 -24.37 -9.67 6.12
C ASP A 125 -22.95 -9.23 6.50
N PHE A 126 -22.05 -9.12 5.51
CA PHE A 126 -20.69 -8.64 5.74
C PHE A 126 -20.63 -7.24 6.37
N VAL A 127 -21.45 -6.30 5.91
CA VAL A 127 -21.51 -4.94 6.48
C VAL A 127 -22.06 -4.96 7.90
N ASN A 128 -23.05 -5.81 8.19
CA ASN A 128 -23.60 -5.99 9.52
C ASN A 128 -22.56 -6.58 10.47
N ASP A 129 -21.81 -7.60 10.05
CA ASP A 129 -20.73 -8.20 10.83
C ASP A 129 -19.66 -7.16 11.20
N LEU A 130 -19.23 -6.36 10.22
CA LEU A 130 -18.28 -5.27 10.46
C LEU A 130 -18.83 -4.24 11.46
N ARG A 131 -20.13 -3.91 11.36
CA ARG A 131 -20.79 -2.94 12.24
C ARG A 131 -20.93 -3.46 13.67
N GLN A 132 -21.31 -4.73 13.84
CA GLN A 132 -21.39 -5.39 15.14
C GLN A 132 -20.01 -5.49 15.79
N SER A 133 -19.00 -5.92 15.02
CA SER A 133 -17.60 -5.97 15.48
C SER A 133 -17.06 -4.60 15.88
N LYS A 134 -17.53 -3.52 15.25
CA LYS A 134 -17.17 -2.15 15.63
C LYS A 134 -17.84 -1.70 16.94
N GLN A 135 -19.03 -2.21 17.25
CA GLN A 135 -19.73 -1.93 18.50
C GLN A 135 -19.11 -2.69 19.68
N ASP A 136 -18.68 -3.93 19.46
CA ASP A 136 -17.95 -4.71 20.45
C ASP A 136 -16.45 -4.37 20.43
N ARG A 137 -16.10 -3.26 21.09
CA ARG A 137 -14.74 -2.70 21.12
C ARG A 137 -13.70 -3.60 21.79
N HIS A 138 -14.13 -4.63 22.51
CA HIS A 138 -13.23 -5.54 23.24
C HIS A 138 -13.03 -6.88 22.52
N ALA A 139 -13.81 -7.16 21.48
CA ALA A 139 -13.64 -8.36 20.67
C ALA A 139 -12.27 -8.35 19.94
N PRO A 140 -11.57 -9.51 19.89
CA PRO A 140 -10.35 -9.64 19.11
C PRO A 140 -10.58 -9.29 17.63
N GLY A 141 -9.80 -8.33 17.10
CA GLY A 141 -9.91 -7.89 15.71
C GLY A 141 -10.98 -6.83 15.45
N SER A 142 -11.67 -6.33 16.48
CA SER A 142 -12.64 -5.23 16.39
C SER A 142 -12.05 -3.96 15.75
N GLU A 143 -10.77 -3.66 15.99
CA GLU A 143 -10.10 -2.48 15.41
C GLU A 143 -9.89 -2.62 13.90
N ILE A 144 -9.58 -3.85 13.45
CA ILE A 144 -9.43 -4.17 12.03
C ILE A 144 -10.81 -4.07 11.37
N ALA A 145 -11.85 -4.65 11.98
CA ALA A 145 -13.22 -4.56 11.48
C ALA A 145 -13.71 -3.11 11.40
N SER A 146 -13.44 -2.29 12.42
CA SER A 146 -13.77 -0.86 12.42
C SER A 146 -13.06 -0.13 11.29
N SER A 147 -11.75 -0.37 11.11
CA SER A 147 -10.96 0.26 10.06
C SER A 147 -11.48 -0.13 8.66
N ARG A 148 -11.87 -1.39 8.46
CA ARG A 148 -12.50 -1.88 7.22
C ARG A 148 -13.83 -1.21 6.96
N PHE A 149 -14.68 -1.11 7.98
CA PHE A 149 -15.97 -0.45 7.87
C PHE A 149 -15.79 1.01 7.44
N ASP A 150 -14.88 1.74 8.08
CA ASP A 150 -14.63 3.15 7.77
C ASP A 150 -14.03 3.33 6.36
N LEU A 151 -13.13 2.43 5.93
CA LEU A 151 -12.57 2.45 4.59
C LEU A 151 -13.60 2.12 3.51
N LEU A 152 -14.44 1.09 3.73
CA LEU A 152 -15.53 0.73 2.83
C LEU A 152 -16.53 1.89 2.70
N HIS A 153 -17.00 2.41 3.84
CA HIS A 153 -17.97 3.49 3.89
C HIS A 153 -17.47 4.77 3.23
N SER A 154 -16.22 5.16 3.50
CA SER A 154 -15.59 6.33 2.86
C SER A 154 -15.41 6.13 1.35
N THR A 155 -15.05 4.93 0.91
CA THR A 155 -14.91 4.59 -0.52
C THR A 155 -16.26 4.68 -1.25
N VAL A 156 -17.31 4.07 -0.70
CA VAL A 156 -18.67 4.12 -1.27
C VAL A 156 -19.20 5.57 -1.30
N SER A 157 -18.91 6.38 -0.29
CA SER A 157 -19.35 7.78 -0.24
C SER A 157 -18.59 8.68 -1.22
N THR A 158 -17.27 8.49 -1.34
CA THR A 158 -16.40 9.31 -2.21
C THR A 158 -16.68 9.07 -3.69
N THR A 159 -17.09 7.86 -4.04
CA THR A 159 -17.44 7.48 -5.41
C THR A 159 -18.75 8.13 -5.86
N LYS A 160 -19.67 8.44 -4.93
CA LYS A 160 -20.89 9.23 -5.19
C LYS A 160 -20.63 10.74 -5.33
N THR A 161 -19.50 11.23 -4.85
CA THR A 161 -19.23 12.68 -4.79
C THR A 161 -18.86 13.23 -6.18
N SER A 162 -19.55 14.29 -6.60
CA SER A 162 -19.30 14.96 -7.88
C SER A 162 -17.88 15.51 -7.99
N ASN A 163 -17.35 15.62 -9.21
CA ASN A 163 -16.02 16.22 -9.42
C ASN A 163 -15.97 17.68 -8.96
N ALA A 164 -17.05 18.46 -9.15
CA ALA A 164 -17.13 19.84 -8.70
C ALA A 164 -16.98 19.95 -7.18
N THR A 165 -17.65 19.08 -6.42
CA THR A 165 -17.52 19.01 -4.96
C THR A 165 -16.10 18.64 -4.54
N LYS A 166 -15.47 17.66 -5.23
CA LYS A 166 -14.08 17.27 -4.98
C LYS A 166 -13.11 18.44 -5.19
N VAL A 167 -13.28 19.19 -6.28
CA VAL A 167 -12.47 20.38 -6.58
C VAL A 167 -12.69 21.47 -5.53
N ALA A 168 -13.94 21.74 -5.13
CA ALA A 168 -14.25 22.73 -4.10
C ALA A 168 -13.62 22.36 -2.74
N LEU A 169 -13.71 21.09 -2.32
CA LEU A 169 -13.06 20.60 -1.11
C LEU A 169 -11.53 20.68 -1.20
N SER A 170 -10.95 20.35 -2.35
CA SER A 170 -9.51 20.49 -2.57
C SER A 170 -9.07 21.94 -2.44
N ARG A 171 -9.81 22.88 -3.04
CA ARG A 171 -9.55 24.33 -2.91
C ARG A 171 -9.68 24.77 -1.46
N TYR A 172 -10.73 24.32 -0.75
CA TYR A 172 -10.93 24.62 0.67
C TYR A 172 -9.75 24.17 1.53
N ARG A 173 -9.33 22.91 1.39
CA ARG A 173 -8.19 22.34 2.14
C ARG A 173 -6.88 23.05 1.85
N GLN A 174 -6.71 23.55 0.62
CA GLN A 174 -5.48 24.23 0.18
C GLN A 174 -5.48 25.74 0.45
N ARG A 175 -6.52 26.33 1.07
CA ARG A 175 -6.62 27.79 1.30
C ARG A 175 -5.45 28.38 2.08
N LYS A 176 -4.91 27.62 3.04
CA LYS A 176 -3.76 28.01 3.88
C LYS A 176 -2.54 27.13 3.65
N CYS A 177 -2.44 26.52 2.47
CA CYS A 177 -1.27 25.71 2.14
C CYS A 177 -0.16 26.64 1.66
N ASP A 178 0.96 26.65 2.37
CA ASP A 178 2.19 27.28 1.91
C ASP A 178 2.72 26.47 0.72
N LYS A 179 2.46 26.99 -0.47
CA LYS A 179 2.96 26.41 -1.71
C LYS A 179 4.20 27.17 -2.11
N TRP A 180 5.31 26.45 -2.25
CA TRP A 180 6.51 27.01 -2.84
C TRP A 180 6.19 27.53 -4.24
N SER A 181 6.58 28.76 -4.49
CA SER A 181 6.66 29.34 -5.83
C SER A 181 7.58 28.48 -6.71
N GLU A 182 7.45 28.61 -8.03
CA GLU A 182 8.35 27.89 -8.95
C GLU A 182 9.81 28.30 -8.77
N ALA A 183 10.07 29.52 -8.31
CA ALA A 183 11.41 29.99 -7.94
C ALA A 183 11.93 29.23 -6.71
N GLU A 184 11.17 29.17 -5.62
CA GLU A 184 11.53 28.43 -4.40
C GLU A 184 11.68 26.92 -4.66
N LYS A 185 10.82 26.33 -5.52
CA LYS A 185 11.00 24.93 -5.95
C LYS A 185 12.30 24.72 -6.70
N ARG A 186 12.70 25.66 -7.57
CA ARG A 186 13.97 25.59 -8.31
C ARG A 186 15.16 25.72 -7.37
N GLU A 187 15.09 26.66 -6.43
CA GLU A 187 16.12 26.88 -5.43
C GLU A 187 16.27 25.72 -4.45
N GLY A 188 15.15 25.20 -3.93
CA GLY A 188 15.15 24.01 -3.09
C GLY A 188 15.69 22.78 -3.83
N ARG A 189 15.34 22.58 -5.10
CA ARG A 189 15.94 21.51 -5.92
C ARG A 189 17.47 21.65 -6.02
N ARG A 190 18.00 22.86 -6.20
CA ARG A 190 19.45 23.12 -6.18
C ARG A 190 20.06 22.84 -4.80
N HIS A 191 19.47 23.38 -3.75
CA HIS A 191 19.96 23.24 -2.37
C HIS A 191 19.98 21.78 -1.89
N TYR A 192 18.89 21.03 -2.07
CA TYR A 192 18.80 19.65 -1.61
C TYR A 192 19.52 18.63 -2.52
N SER A 193 19.73 18.93 -3.81
CA SER A 193 20.58 18.10 -4.67
C SER A 193 22.06 18.26 -4.36
N MET A 194 22.50 19.49 -4.03
CA MET A 194 23.86 19.79 -3.59
C MET A 194 24.19 19.09 -2.25
N LYS A 195 23.23 19.08 -1.31
CA LYS A 195 23.41 18.43 0.01
C LYS A 195 23.69 16.93 -0.08
N LYS A 196 23.10 16.22 -1.06
CA LYS A 196 23.41 14.80 -1.33
C LYS A 196 24.86 14.60 -1.84
N ARG A 197 25.36 15.53 -2.65
CA ARG A 197 26.74 15.46 -3.19
C ARG A 197 27.79 15.76 -2.13
N TYR A 198 27.54 16.74 -1.26
CA TYR A 198 28.48 17.13 -0.20
C TYR A 198 28.68 16.00 0.83
N VAL A 199 27.60 15.37 1.30
CA VAL A 199 27.67 14.26 2.26
C VAL A 199 28.40 13.04 1.66
N GLN A 200 28.25 12.77 0.37
CA GLN A 200 29.01 11.71 -0.30
C GLN A 200 30.49 12.03 -0.43
N LYS A 201 30.84 13.28 -0.76
CA LYS A 201 32.23 13.70 -0.94
C LYS A 201 32.98 13.70 0.39
N GLU A 202 32.42 14.28 1.44
CA GLU A 202 33.03 14.28 2.78
C GLU A 202 33.20 12.86 3.34
N ALA A 203 32.23 11.96 3.11
CA ALA A 203 32.35 10.56 3.55
C ALA A 203 33.46 9.80 2.81
N ILE A 204 33.65 10.09 1.51
CA ILE A 204 34.74 9.51 0.71
C ILE A 204 36.08 10.10 1.15
N ASP A 205 36.19 11.41 1.27
CA ASP A 205 37.43 12.10 1.65
C ASP A 205 37.87 11.68 3.06
N ASN A 206 36.93 11.56 4.01
CA ASN A 206 37.22 11.06 5.36
C ASN A 206 37.64 9.59 5.37
N PHE A 207 37.04 8.74 4.53
CA PHE A 207 37.43 7.34 4.39
C PHE A 207 38.83 7.19 3.79
N VAL A 208 39.14 7.94 2.73
CA VAL A 208 40.45 7.94 2.07
C VAL A 208 41.52 8.47 3.02
N ASN A 209 41.28 9.60 3.68
CA ASN A 209 42.24 10.18 4.64
C ASN A 209 42.50 9.25 5.83
N ARG A 210 41.47 8.55 6.32
CA ARG A 210 41.64 7.57 7.39
C ARG A 210 42.48 6.37 6.95
N GLN A 211 42.20 5.81 5.77
CA GLN A 211 42.97 4.70 5.21
C GLN A 211 44.43 5.08 4.94
N VAL A 212 44.68 6.28 4.42
CA VAL A 212 46.05 6.79 4.18
C VAL A 212 46.81 7.00 5.49
N ASN A 213 46.14 7.53 6.52
CA ASN A 213 46.77 7.76 7.83
C ASN A 213 47.00 6.46 8.63
N GLU A 214 46.22 5.41 8.38
CA GLU A 214 46.37 4.09 9.01
C GLU A 214 47.37 3.18 8.27
N MET A 215 47.84 3.56 7.07
CA MET A 215 48.84 2.82 6.30
C MET A 215 50.26 3.16 6.73
N ASN A 216 51.11 2.14 6.87
CA ASN A 216 52.55 2.37 7.08
C ASN A 216 53.23 2.77 5.75
N SER A 217 54.38 3.43 5.83
CA SER A 217 55.15 3.97 4.70
C SER A 217 55.49 2.95 3.59
N GLN A 218 55.72 1.67 3.91
CA GLN A 218 55.93 0.59 2.94
C GLN A 218 54.64 0.22 2.18
N GLN A 219 53.48 0.28 2.86
CA GLN A 219 52.17 0.01 2.24
C GLN A 219 51.78 1.16 1.31
N LEU A 220 52.05 2.41 1.72
CA LEU A 220 51.81 3.61 0.90
C LEU A 220 52.62 3.57 -0.40
N THR A 221 53.89 3.17 -0.31
CA THR A 221 54.78 3.06 -1.47
C THR A 221 54.35 1.97 -2.45
N ARG A 222 53.82 0.84 -1.95
CA ARG A 222 53.26 -0.23 -2.80
C ARG A 222 51.98 0.22 -3.51
N SER A 223 51.05 0.85 -2.79
CA SER A 223 49.77 1.32 -3.36
C SER A 223 49.97 2.39 -4.44
N MET A 224 50.92 3.31 -4.27
CA MET A 224 51.26 4.31 -5.28
C MET A 224 51.87 3.71 -6.55
N ARG A 225 52.65 2.63 -6.45
CA ARG A 225 53.19 1.93 -7.62
C ARG A 225 52.12 1.23 -8.45
N THR A 226 51.05 0.74 -7.82
CA THR A 226 49.91 0.10 -8.51
C THR A 226 48.98 1.08 -9.22
N LEU A 227 49.02 2.38 -8.89
CA LEU A 227 48.17 3.41 -9.51
C LEU A 227 48.87 4.16 -10.66
N ALA A 228 50.13 3.85 -10.94
CA ALA A 228 50.93 4.50 -11.98
C ALA A 228 50.94 3.75 -13.34
N PHE A 229 49.92 2.94 -13.60
CA PHE A 229 49.65 2.31 -14.91
C PHE A 229 48.29 2.77 -15.45
#